data_AF-A0AAD5H4D8-F1
#
_entry.id   AF-A0AAD5H4D8-F1
#
_cell.length_a   1.000
_cell.length_b   1.000
_cell.length_c   1.000
_cell.angle_alpha   90.00
_cell.angle_beta   90.00
_cell.angle_gamma   90.00
#
_symmetry.space_group_name_H-M   'P 1'
#
loop_
_entity.id
_entity.type
_entity.pdbx_description
1 polymer ?
#
loop_
_entity_poly.entity_id
_entity_poly.type
_entity_poly.pdbx_seq_one_letter_code
_entity_poly.pdbx_strand_id
1 'polypeptide(L)'
;MSAAGQGDQGAAAALPWAAVELQQAPPEPDLPSKLGLSVGSRIEVWWSVHMEQEGGEETSVNKWWGASLDSKAAGETDGEGRQVYILKYDPDTESGFAEHEMRAVTFLDDHMLYDHVEGEDACDLLHWRREGEAWEPPADEAEEGEEAAPLSLGDIVQQISAAERLRGRTVEQETAEALAELPAQQQLRIAAGFRDFTERITAELAKLHEQHGQDYVVTEADMKAAAAAAMAAALSSGR
;
A
#
# COMPACT_ATOMS: atom_id res chain seq x y z
N MET A 1 2.82 65.87 49.88
CA MET A 1 1.37 65.60 49.95
C MET A 1 0.99 64.90 48.65
N SER A 2 0.40 63.70 48.78
CA SER A 2 -0.43 62.87 47.86
C SER A 2 -0.35 63.07 46.34
N ALA A 3 -0.35 62.07 45.44
CA ALA A 3 -0.98 60.74 45.44
C ALA A 3 -0.21 59.83 44.44
N ALA A 4 0.13 58.58 44.78
CA ALA A 4 -0.63 57.34 44.55
C ALA A 4 -1.00 57.08 43.08
N GLY A 5 -0.20 56.22 42.42
CA GLY A 5 -0.50 55.58 41.14
C GLY A 5 -0.02 54.13 41.21
N GLN A 6 -0.92 53.25 41.62
CA GLN A 6 -0.69 51.82 41.85
C GLN A 6 -0.94 51.09 40.52
N GLY A 7 0.15 50.73 39.83
CA GLY A 7 0.11 49.88 38.64
C GLY A 7 0.03 48.42 39.06
N ASP A 8 -1.17 47.85 38.94
CA ASP A 8 -1.49 46.44 39.10
C ASP A 8 -0.80 45.63 37.99
N GLN A 9 0.34 45.00 38.29
CA GLN A 9 0.92 43.97 37.45
C GLN A 9 0.22 42.65 37.78
N GLY A 10 -0.78 42.32 36.98
CA GLY A 10 -1.38 40.98 36.94
C GLY A 10 -0.32 39.97 36.50
N ALA A 11 0.42 39.42 37.45
CA ALA A 11 1.19 38.21 37.27
C ALA A 11 0.19 37.07 37.03
N ALA A 12 -0.05 36.75 35.76
CA ALA A 12 -0.71 35.51 35.37
C ALA A 12 0.17 34.35 35.88
N ALA A 13 -0.21 33.80 37.03
CA ALA A 13 0.40 32.59 37.57
C ALA A 13 0.18 31.46 36.56
N ALA A 14 1.21 31.17 35.76
CA ALA A 14 1.26 30.00 34.91
C ALA A 14 1.10 28.77 35.82
N LEU A 15 0.04 28.01 35.58
CA LEU A 15 -0.33 26.88 36.41
C LEU A 15 0.76 25.79 36.30
N PRO A 16 1.23 25.22 37.42
CA PRO A 16 2.38 24.29 37.45
C PRO A 16 2.10 22.92 36.80
N TRP A 17 0.90 22.69 36.28
CA TRP A 17 0.51 21.45 35.59
C TRP A 17 0.62 21.55 34.05
N ALA A 18 0.87 22.74 33.49
CA ALA A 18 0.95 22.92 32.04
C ALA A 18 2.24 22.35 31.39
N ALA A 19 3.20 21.90 32.20
CA ALA A 19 4.40 21.20 31.71
C ALA A 19 4.20 19.68 31.85
N VAL A 20 3.24 19.13 31.09
CA VAL A 20 3.36 17.72 30.69
C VAL A 20 4.36 17.74 29.56
N GLU A 21 5.64 17.60 29.92
CA GLU A 21 6.68 17.20 28.99
C GLU A 21 6.23 15.84 28.45
N LEU A 22 5.66 15.85 27.24
CA LEU A 22 5.27 14.64 26.51
C LEU A 22 6.55 13.83 26.34
N GLN A 23 6.80 12.94 27.28
CA GLN A 23 7.87 11.97 27.23
C GLN A 23 7.57 11.11 26.01
N GLN A 24 8.19 11.48 24.89
CA GLN A 24 8.03 10.77 23.62
C GLN A 24 8.39 9.31 23.90
N ALA A 25 7.44 8.42 23.69
CA ALA A 25 7.71 6.99 23.73
C ALA A 25 8.92 6.73 22.82
N PRO A 26 9.85 5.86 23.22
CA PRO A 26 10.97 5.50 22.35
C PRO A 26 10.39 5.06 21.00
N PRO A 27 10.97 5.51 19.87
CA PRO A 27 10.47 5.16 18.56
C PRO A 27 10.40 3.63 18.46
N GLU A 28 9.27 3.11 18.00
CA GLU A 28 9.16 1.68 17.76
C GLU A 28 10.28 1.23 16.82
N PRO A 29 10.88 0.04 17.06
CA PRO A 29 11.87 -0.49 16.14
C PRO A 29 11.22 -0.67 14.76
N ASP A 30 11.96 -0.26 13.73
CA ASP A 30 11.58 -0.50 12.35
C ASP A 30 11.45 -2.00 12.06
N LEU A 31 10.73 -2.35 10.99
CA LEU A 31 10.42 -3.75 10.67
C LEU A 31 11.70 -4.59 10.54
N PRO A 32 12.76 -4.19 9.81
CA PRO A 32 14.00 -4.95 9.77
C PRO A 32 14.61 -5.22 11.14
N SER A 33 14.62 -4.23 12.06
CA SER A 33 15.11 -4.46 13.43
C SER A 33 14.23 -5.44 14.20
N LYS A 34 12.90 -5.42 14.02
CA LYS A 34 11.96 -6.40 14.60
C LYS A 34 12.24 -7.82 14.07
N LEU A 35 12.65 -7.93 12.82
CA LEU A 35 13.07 -9.17 12.17
C LEU A 35 14.53 -9.54 12.47
N GLY A 36 15.21 -8.84 13.38
CA GLY A 36 16.59 -9.13 13.75
C GLY A 36 17.62 -8.84 12.66
N LEU A 37 17.25 -8.04 11.66
CA LEU A 37 18.18 -7.52 10.65
C LEU A 37 18.85 -6.24 11.14
N SER A 38 20.10 -6.07 10.75
CA SER A 38 20.90 -4.89 11.03
C SER A 38 21.81 -4.60 9.84
N VAL A 39 22.40 -3.40 9.78
CA VAL A 39 23.39 -3.09 8.74
C VAL A 39 24.51 -4.14 8.75
N GLY A 40 24.78 -4.72 7.60
CA GLY A 40 25.69 -5.86 7.39
C GLY A 40 25.01 -7.24 7.41
N SER A 41 23.73 -7.34 7.78
CA SER A 41 22.97 -8.59 7.68
C SER A 41 22.91 -9.08 6.24
N ARG A 42 23.02 -10.41 6.08
CA ARG A 42 22.98 -11.09 4.79
C ARG A 42 21.60 -11.65 4.51
N ILE A 43 21.11 -11.38 3.31
CA ILE A 43 19.83 -11.84 2.80
C ILE A 43 20.01 -12.35 1.38
N GLU A 44 19.03 -13.08 0.90
CA GLU A 44 18.87 -13.45 -0.50
C GLU A 44 17.54 -12.87 -0.97
N VAL A 45 17.51 -12.31 -2.17
CA VAL A 45 16.30 -11.77 -2.80
C VAL A 45 15.99 -12.58 -4.05
N TRP A 46 14.72 -12.93 -4.24
CA TRP A 46 14.27 -13.71 -5.38
C TRP A 46 14.16 -12.82 -6.61
N TRP A 47 14.91 -13.15 -7.66
CA TRP A 47 14.95 -12.41 -8.91
C TRP A 47 14.60 -13.30 -10.09
N SER A 48 13.80 -12.76 -11.01
CA SER A 48 13.62 -13.29 -12.37
C SER A 48 14.59 -12.54 -13.29
N VAL A 49 15.66 -13.19 -13.73
CA VAL A 49 16.66 -12.57 -14.61
C VAL A 49 16.38 -12.97 -16.05
N HIS A 50 16.09 -11.98 -16.90
CA HIS A 50 15.92 -12.17 -18.32
C HIS A 50 17.28 -12.22 -19.03
N MET A 51 17.51 -13.27 -19.81
CA MET A 51 18.71 -13.43 -20.62
C MET A 51 18.31 -13.58 -22.10
N GLU A 52 18.93 -12.78 -22.96
CA GLU A 52 18.83 -12.94 -24.41
C GLU A 52 19.76 -14.06 -24.87
N GLN A 53 19.23 -15.16 -25.43
CA GLN A 53 20.08 -16.16 -26.08
C GLN A 53 20.48 -15.74 -27.50
N GLU A 54 21.64 -16.23 -27.96
CA GLU A 54 22.05 -16.17 -29.37
C GLU A 54 21.04 -16.90 -30.25
N GLY A 55 20.07 -16.15 -30.77
CA GLY A 55 18.92 -16.68 -31.49
C GLY A 55 17.66 -15.82 -31.36
N GLY A 56 17.62 -14.89 -30.39
CA GLY A 56 16.46 -14.02 -30.13
C GLY A 56 15.36 -14.69 -29.31
N GLU A 57 15.64 -15.85 -28.71
CA GLU A 57 14.79 -16.45 -27.68
C GLU A 57 15.18 -15.86 -26.32
N GLU A 58 14.25 -15.13 -25.70
CA GLU A 58 14.38 -14.65 -24.33
C GLU A 58 14.10 -15.80 -23.37
N THR A 59 15.01 -16.04 -22.43
CA THR A 59 14.81 -17.01 -21.36
C THR A 59 14.94 -16.31 -20.02
N SER A 60 13.95 -16.51 -19.14
CA SER A 60 13.99 -16.02 -17.77
C SER A 60 14.48 -17.12 -16.84
N VAL A 61 15.43 -16.81 -15.96
CA VAL A 61 15.91 -17.72 -14.92
C VAL A 61 15.63 -17.11 -13.57
N ASN A 62 14.88 -17.82 -12.74
CA ASN A 62 14.61 -17.41 -11.38
C ASN A 62 15.75 -17.88 -10.47
N LYS A 63 16.26 -16.99 -9.62
CA LYS A 63 17.33 -17.30 -8.68
C LYS A 63 17.21 -16.48 -7.40
N TRP A 64 17.74 -17.05 -6.33
CA TRP A 64 18.05 -16.32 -5.11
C TRP A 64 19.38 -15.59 -5.28
N TRP A 65 19.34 -14.25 -5.30
CA TRP A 65 20.52 -13.40 -5.42
C TRP A 65 20.91 -12.84 -4.04
N GLY A 66 22.13 -13.17 -3.60
CA GLY A 66 22.71 -12.70 -2.35
C GLY A 66 22.88 -11.17 -2.30
N ALA A 67 22.51 -10.59 -1.17
CA ALA A 67 22.66 -9.17 -0.87
C ALA A 67 23.00 -8.94 0.61
N SER A 68 23.60 -7.79 0.88
CA SER A 68 23.77 -7.28 2.25
C SER A 68 22.96 -6.00 2.46
N LEU A 69 22.37 -5.87 3.65
CA LEU A 69 21.76 -4.62 4.08
C LEU A 69 22.87 -3.59 4.34
N ASP A 70 23.07 -2.64 3.42
CA ASP A 70 24.21 -1.73 3.46
C ASP A 70 23.98 -0.54 4.39
N SER A 71 22.83 0.13 4.24
CA SER A 71 22.54 1.33 5.02
C SER A 71 21.04 1.64 5.08
N LYS A 72 20.67 2.55 5.99
CA LYS A 72 19.35 3.19 6.00
C LYS A 72 19.45 4.45 5.15
N ALA A 73 18.52 4.67 4.24
CA ALA A 73 18.44 5.92 3.49
C ALA A 73 17.99 7.04 4.45
N ALA A 74 18.91 7.93 4.80
CA ALA A 74 18.72 8.83 5.93
C ALA A 74 17.60 9.84 5.68
N GLY A 75 16.54 9.77 6.48
CA GLY A 75 15.37 10.66 6.35
C GLY A 75 14.48 10.35 5.16
N GLU A 76 14.74 9.26 4.44
CA GLU A 76 13.89 8.77 3.37
C GLU A 76 12.92 7.73 3.92
N THR A 77 11.64 7.98 3.63
CA THR A 77 10.57 7.03 3.86
C THR A 77 9.86 6.78 2.55
N ASP A 78 9.23 5.62 2.43
CA ASP A 78 8.28 5.39 1.35
C ASP A 78 7.05 6.31 1.48
N GLY A 79 6.13 6.24 0.51
CA GLY A 79 4.88 6.99 0.52
C GLY A 79 3.97 6.73 1.72
N GLU A 80 4.26 5.71 2.54
CA GLU A 80 3.52 5.32 3.73
C GLU A 80 4.27 5.63 5.04
N GLY A 81 5.46 6.23 4.96
CA GLY A 81 6.27 6.60 6.12
C GLY A 81 7.18 5.49 6.67
N ARG A 82 7.31 4.36 5.96
CA ARG A 82 8.23 3.27 6.31
C ARG A 82 9.66 3.62 5.90
N GLN A 83 10.63 3.18 6.70
CA GLN A 83 12.04 3.46 6.44
C GLN A 83 12.53 2.79 5.14
N VAL A 84 13.20 3.56 4.28
CA VAL A 84 13.89 3.05 3.09
C VAL A 84 15.29 2.58 3.45
N TYR A 85 15.73 1.46 2.86
CA TYR A 85 17.04 0.85 3.05
C TYR A 85 17.77 0.71 1.73
N ILE A 86 19.09 0.63 1.78
CA ILE A 86 19.92 0.31 0.62
C ILE A 86 20.38 -1.14 0.74
N LEU A 87 20.03 -1.96 -0.24
CA LEU A 87 20.61 -3.28 -0.43
C LEU A 87 21.78 -3.19 -1.37
N LYS A 88 22.84 -3.93 -1.04
CA LYS A 88 24.01 -4.13 -1.88
C LYS A 88 24.06 -5.58 -2.32
N TYR A 89 23.76 -5.83 -3.59
CA TYR A 89 23.82 -7.15 -4.20
C TYR A 89 25.27 -7.58 -4.47
N ASP A 90 25.49 -8.89 -4.42
CA ASP A 90 26.78 -9.47 -4.80
C ASP A 90 26.95 -9.41 -6.32
N PRO A 91 28.18 -9.28 -6.85
CA PRO A 91 28.40 -9.34 -8.28
C PRO A 91 28.01 -10.72 -8.81
N ASP A 92 27.26 -10.76 -9.90
CA ASP A 92 26.95 -11.98 -10.64
C ASP A 92 27.38 -11.85 -12.09
N THR A 93 28.63 -12.23 -12.35
CA THR A 93 29.21 -12.25 -13.70
C THR A 93 28.55 -13.26 -14.63
N GLU A 94 27.90 -14.31 -14.11
CA GLU A 94 27.23 -15.32 -14.95
C GLU A 94 25.97 -14.74 -15.59
N SER A 95 25.28 -13.85 -14.87
CA SER A 95 24.12 -13.11 -15.36
C SER A 95 24.46 -11.72 -15.94
N GLY A 96 25.75 -11.38 -16.08
CA GLY A 96 26.21 -10.12 -16.66
C GLY A 96 26.35 -8.93 -15.70
N PHE A 97 26.10 -9.12 -14.39
CA PHE A 97 26.20 -8.10 -13.35
C PHE A 97 27.60 -8.13 -12.70
N ALA A 98 28.59 -7.58 -13.39
CA ALA A 98 30.00 -7.67 -12.96
C ALA A 98 30.36 -6.81 -11.74
N GLU A 99 29.51 -5.86 -11.35
CA GLU A 99 29.71 -4.96 -10.21
C GLU A 99 28.61 -5.14 -9.17
N HIS A 100 28.84 -4.62 -7.97
CA HIS A 100 27.80 -4.57 -6.95
C HIS A 100 26.67 -3.64 -7.38
N GLU A 101 25.45 -4.14 -7.28
CA GLU A 101 24.26 -3.35 -7.56
C GLU A 101 23.65 -2.84 -6.26
N MET A 102 23.32 -1.55 -6.24
CA MET A 102 22.73 -0.87 -5.08
C MET A 102 21.27 -0.57 -5.39
N ARG A 103 20.35 -1.06 -4.56
CA ARG A 103 18.91 -0.86 -4.73
C ARG A 103 18.29 -0.29 -3.47
N ALA A 104 17.38 0.67 -3.65
CA ALA A 104 16.64 1.28 -2.57
C ALA A 104 15.36 0.48 -2.34
N VAL A 105 15.19 -0.08 -1.15
CA VAL A 105 14.07 -0.98 -0.85
C VAL A 105 13.33 -0.59 0.42
N THR A 106 12.11 -1.11 0.57
CA THR A 106 11.37 -1.07 1.83
C THR A 106 10.91 -2.46 2.20
N PHE A 107 11.20 -2.88 3.43
CA PHE A 107 10.70 -4.16 3.95
C PHE A 107 9.22 -4.01 4.28
N LEU A 108 8.42 -4.92 3.74
CA LEU A 108 6.97 -4.92 3.90
C LEU A 108 6.52 -5.98 4.92
N ASP A 109 7.16 -7.15 4.92
CA ASP A 109 6.86 -8.29 5.82
C ASP A 109 8.08 -9.21 6.00
N ASP A 110 7.90 -10.32 6.75
CA ASP A 110 8.91 -11.34 7.10
C ASP A 110 9.66 -11.92 5.88
N HIS A 111 9.06 -11.85 4.68
CA HIS A 111 9.68 -12.29 3.42
C HIS A 111 9.34 -11.41 2.20
N MET A 112 8.91 -10.16 2.42
CA MET A 112 8.47 -9.24 1.36
C MET A 112 9.23 -7.93 1.39
N LEU A 113 9.66 -7.45 0.23
CA LEU A 113 10.21 -6.11 0.05
C LEU A 113 9.66 -5.42 -1.21
N TYR A 114 9.67 -4.10 -1.19
CA TYR A 114 9.37 -3.23 -2.32
C TYR A 114 10.68 -2.64 -2.85
N ASP A 115 10.97 -2.74 -4.15
CA ASP A 115 12.13 -2.09 -4.78
C ASP A 115 11.73 -0.77 -5.44
N HIS A 116 12.36 0.34 -5.06
CA HIS A 116 12.01 1.70 -5.48
C HIS A 116 12.61 2.10 -6.83
N VAL A 117 12.83 1.13 -7.71
CA VAL A 117 13.48 1.37 -8.99
C VAL A 117 12.49 1.96 -9.97
N GLU A 118 12.86 3.10 -10.55
CA GLU A 118 12.11 3.70 -11.65
C GLU A 118 12.65 3.16 -12.99
N GLY A 119 11.78 2.64 -13.87
CA GLY A 119 12.17 2.22 -15.21
C GLY A 119 11.40 1.01 -15.75
N GLU A 120 11.84 0.49 -16.90
CA GLU A 120 11.31 -0.76 -17.50
C GLU A 120 11.70 -2.00 -16.68
N ASP A 121 12.75 -1.91 -15.86
CA ASP A 121 13.21 -2.95 -14.92
C ASP A 121 12.62 -2.77 -13.50
N ALA A 122 11.50 -2.04 -13.37
CA ALA A 122 10.86 -1.83 -12.08
C ALA A 122 10.20 -3.12 -11.58
N CYS A 123 10.82 -3.78 -10.60
CA CYS A 123 10.20 -4.88 -9.87
C CYS A 123 9.54 -4.33 -8.61
N ASP A 124 8.24 -4.07 -8.67
CA ASP A 124 7.51 -3.46 -7.54
C ASP A 124 7.54 -4.32 -6.27
N LEU A 125 7.53 -5.66 -6.39
CA LEU A 125 7.40 -6.53 -5.23
C LEU A 125 8.35 -7.73 -5.36
N LEU A 126 9.25 -7.91 -4.40
CA LEU A 126 10.20 -9.01 -4.38
C LEU A 126 10.12 -9.78 -3.06
N HIS A 127 10.46 -11.07 -3.14
CA HIS A 127 10.59 -11.91 -1.96
C HIS A 127 12.03 -11.90 -1.44
N TRP A 128 12.18 -11.97 -0.12
CA TRP A 128 13.50 -12.10 0.50
C TRP A 128 13.51 -13.16 1.59
N ARG A 129 14.70 -13.68 1.86
CA ARG A 129 14.97 -14.60 2.98
C ARG A 129 16.34 -14.32 3.56
N ARG A 130 16.63 -14.83 4.76
CA ARG A 130 18.01 -14.81 5.28
C ARG A 130 18.89 -15.74 4.44
N GLU A 131 20.16 -15.38 4.29
CA GLU A 131 21.11 -16.23 3.57
C GLU A 131 21.17 -17.64 4.18
N GLY A 132 20.93 -18.67 3.36
CA GLY A 132 20.85 -20.07 3.79
C GLY A 132 19.53 -20.51 4.46
N GLU A 133 18.52 -19.64 4.50
CA GLU A 133 17.17 -20.00 4.92
C GLU A 133 16.47 -20.87 3.87
N ALA A 134 15.70 -21.88 4.31
CA ALA A 134 15.03 -22.83 3.42
C ALA A 134 13.62 -22.37 2.99
N TRP A 135 13.32 -21.08 3.13
CA TRP A 135 12.04 -20.51 2.72
C TRP A 135 12.00 -20.37 1.19
N GLU A 136 10.88 -20.69 0.57
CA GLU A 136 10.64 -20.56 -0.87
C GLU A 136 9.32 -19.83 -1.11
N PRO A 137 9.19 -19.04 -2.20
CA PRO A 137 7.95 -18.35 -2.52
C PRO A 137 6.81 -19.34 -2.83
N PRO A 138 5.54 -18.97 -2.57
CA PRO A 138 4.41 -19.77 -3.00
C PRO A 138 4.42 -20.00 -4.53
N ALA A 139 4.08 -21.21 -4.97
CA ALA A 139 4.17 -21.59 -6.39
C ALA A 139 3.30 -20.74 -7.32
N ASP A 140 2.21 -20.15 -6.81
CA ASP A 140 1.28 -19.32 -7.58
C ASP A 140 1.82 -17.90 -7.87
N GLU A 141 2.92 -17.49 -7.22
CA GLU A 141 3.56 -16.18 -7.36
C GLU A 141 4.90 -16.25 -8.12
N ALA A 142 5.40 -17.46 -8.41
CA ALA A 142 6.73 -17.69 -9.00
C ALA A 142 6.76 -17.72 -10.54
N GLU A 143 5.60 -17.71 -11.19
CA GLU A 143 5.47 -17.73 -12.66
C GLU A 143 4.82 -16.44 -13.18
N GLU A 144 5.63 -15.41 -13.44
CA GLU A 144 5.24 -14.35 -14.36
C GLU A 144 5.27 -14.92 -15.79
N GLY A 145 4.17 -15.53 -16.23
CA GLY A 145 4.09 -16.06 -17.59
C GLY A 145 2.80 -16.74 -18.02
N GLU A 146 1.94 -17.19 -17.10
CA GLU A 146 0.66 -17.77 -17.48
C GLU A 146 -0.49 -16.76 -17.34
N GLU A 147 -1.37 -16.71 -18.35
CA GLU A 147 -2.56 -15.87 -18.39
C GLU A 147 -3.21 -15.80 -17.00
N ALA A 148 -3.18 -14.61 -16.39
CA ALA A 148 -3.75 -14.36 -15.08
C ALA A 148 -5.15 -14.98 -15.02
N ALA A 149 -5.25 -16.11 -14.30
CA ALA A 149 -6.52 -16.75 -14.05
C ALA A 149 -7.45 -15.68 -13.46
N PRO A 150 -8.73 -15.62 -13.84
CA PRO A 150 -9.63 -14.61 -13.32
C PRO A 150 -9.66 -14.73 -11.79
N LEU A 151 -9.05 -13.75 -11.11
CA LEU A 151 -8.96 -13.66 -9.66
C LEU A 151 -10.35 -13.87 -9.08
N SER A 152 -10.48 -14.82 -8.16
CA SER A 152 -11.76 -14.99 -7.47
C SER A 152 -11.99 -13.79 -6.54
N LEU A 153 -13.26 -13.52 -6.23
CA LEU A 153 -13.58 -12.47 -5.27
C LEU A 153 -12.95 -12.75 -3.89
N GLY A 154 -12.71 -14.03 -3.57
CA GLY A 154 -11.99 -14.44 -2.36
C GLY A 154 -10.52 -14.01 -2.40
N ASP A 155 -9.86 -14.18 -3.55
CA ASP A 155 -8.45 -13.81 -3.73
C ASP A 155 -8.27 -12.29 -3.67
N ILE A 156 -9.19 -11.54 -4.27
CA ILE A 156 -9.22 -10.08 -4.19
C ILE A 156 -9.37 -9.61 -2.73
N VAL A 157 -10.28 -10.21 -1.97
CA VAL A 157 -10.48 -9.87 -0.55
C VAL A 157 -9.25 -10.22 0.28
N GLN A 158 -8.58 -11.34 0.00
CA GLN A 158 -7.35 -11.70 0.69
C GLN A 158 -6.20 -10.76 0.34
N GLN A 159 -6.05 -10.36 -0.92
CA GLN A 159 -5.05 -9.38 -1.34
C GLN A 159 -5.31 -8.01 -0.71
N ILE A 160 -6.55 -7.54 -0.67
CA ILE A 160 -6.91 -6.29 0.03
C ILE A 160 -6.60 -6.42 1.52
N SER A 161 -7.00 -7.51 2.18
CA SER A 161 -6.76 -7.71 3.61
C SER A 161 -5.27 -7.83 3.96
N ALA A 162 -4.49 -8.47 3.08
CA ALA A 162 -3.04 -8.54 3.19
C ALA A 162 -2.44 -7.14 3.02
N ALA A 163 -2.83 -6.38 2.00
CA ALA A 163 -2.43 -5.00 1.81
C ALA A 163 -2.78 -4.12 3.02
N GLU A 164 -4.00 -4.19 3.56
CA GLU A 164 -4.41 -3.44 4.75
C GLU A 164 -3.57 -3.81 6.00
N ARG A 165 -3.24 -5.10 6.17
CA ARG A 165 -2.35 -5.57 7.23
C ARG A 165 -0.92 -5.04 7.06
N LEU A 166 -0.44 -4.95 5.82
CA LEU A 166 0.89 -4.42 5.46
C LEU A 166 0.98 -2.89 5.60
N ARG A 167 -0.12 -2.16 5.31
CA ARG A 167 -0.23 -0.69 5.41
C ARG A 167 -0.55 -0.20 6.82
N GLY A 168 -1.09 -1.07 7.69
CA GLY A 168 -1.56 -0.71 9.02
C GLY A 168 -2.77 0.23 9.02
N ARG A 169 -3.41 0.42 7.86
CA ARG A 169 -4.62 1.21 7.64
C ARG A 169 -5.55 0.45 6.70
N THR A 170 -6.85 0.60 6.90
CA THR A 170 -7.84 0.00 6.01
C THR A 170 -8.08 0.87 4.78
N VAL A 171 -8.53 0.26 3.69
CA VAL A 171 -8.96 0.98 2.47
C VAL A 171 -10.05 2.00 2.82
N GLU A 172 -10.91 1.68 3.78
CA GLU A 172 -11.94 2.60 4.28
C GLU A 172 -11.35 3.80 5.02
N GLN A 173 -10.26 3.60 5.78
CA GLN A 173 -9.58 4.68 6.45
C GLN A 173 -8.88 5.61 5.46
N GLU A 174 -8.19 5.05 4.47
CA GLU A 174 -7.55 5.82 3.39
C GLU A 174 -8.58 6.61 2.56
N THR A 175 -9.69 5.97 2.19
CA THR A 175 -10.75 6.67 1.43
C THR A 175 -11.45 7.73 2.26
N ALA A 176 -11.62 7.54 3.57
CA ALA A 176 -12.18 8.55 4.46
C ALA A 176 -11.25 9.77 4.61
N GLU A 177 -9.94 9.54 4.77
CA GLU A 177 -8.92 10.60 4.84
C GLU A 177 -8.83 11.35 3.51
N ALA A 178 -8.71 10.63 2.38
CA ALA A 178 -8.68 11.20 1.05
C ALA A 178 -9.93 12.04 0.75
N LEU A 179 -11.12 11.55 1.13
CA LEU A 179 -12.37 12.30 0.98
C LEU A 179 -12.40 13.55 1.88
N ALA A 180 -11.85 13.49 3.10
CA ALA A 180 -11.78 14.60 4.04
C ALA A 180 -10.81 15.71 3.60
N GLU A 181 -9.75 15.36 2.86
CA GLU A 181 -8.79 16.32 2.30
C GLU A 181 -9.32 17.06 1.07
N LEU A 182 -10.35 16.52 0.39
CA LEU A 182 -10.94 17.20 -0.75
C LEU A 182 -11.59 18.53 -0.35
N PRO A 183 -11.57 19.55 -1.22
CA PRO A 183 -12.33 20.78 -0.99
C PRO A 183 -13.81 20.48 -0.72
N ALA A 184 -14.44 21.21 0.21
CA ALA A 184 -15.83 20.96 0.63
C ALA A 184 -16.83 20.89 -0.54
N GLN A 185 -16.60 21.65 -1.62
CA GLN A 185 -17.42 21.60 -2.82
C GLN A 185 -17.33 20.28 -3.59
N GLN A 186 -16.15 19.63 -3.58
CA GLN A 186 -15.95 18.31 -4.15
C GLN A 186 -16.53 17.22 -3.25
N GLN A 187 -16.39 17.34 -1.93
CA GLN A 187 -17.05 16.43 -0.97
C GLN A 187 -18.57 16.42 -1.15
N LEU A 188 -19.18 17.61 -1.26
CA LEU A 188 -20.62 17.75 -1.51
C LEU A 188 -21.05 17.16 -2.85
N ARG A 189 -20.21 17.29 -3.89
CA ARG A 189 -20.48 16.70 -5.21
C ARG A 189 -20.43 15.17 -5.17
N ILE A 190 -19.46 14.60 -4.46
CA ILE A 190 -19.34 13.15 -4.27
C ILE A 190 -20.54 12.62 -3.47
N ALA A 191 -20.90 13.28 -2.37
CA ALA A 191 -22.06 12.91 -1.55
C ALA A 191 -23.37 12.99 -2.33
N ALA A 192 -23.54 14.01 -3.18
CA ALA A 192 -24.71 14.12 -4.08
C ALA A 192 -24.73 12.98 -5.10
N GLY A 193 -23.60 12.68 -5.74
CA GLY A 193 -23.49 11.58 -6.70
C GLY A 193 -23.79 10.21 -6.07
N PHE A 194 -23.35 9.97 -4.83
CA PHE A 194 -23.65 8.73 -4.11
C PHE A 194 -25.13 8.58 -3.78
N ARG A 195 -25.79 9.68 -3.38
CA ARG A 195 -27.24 9.72 -3.17
C ARG A 195 -27.99 9.38 -4.46
N ASP A 196 -27.66 10.06 -5.56
CA ASP A 196 -28.30 9.82 -6.86
C ASP A 196 -28.10 8.38 -7.34
N PHE A 197 -26.92 7.80 -7.09
CA PHE A 197 -26.62 6.42 -7.41
C PHE A 197 -27.47 5.43 -6.57
N THR A 198 -27.58 5.66 -5.26
CA THR A 198 -28.36 4.81 -4.36
C THR A 198 -29.86 4.89 -4.66
N GLU A 199 -30.36 6.09 -4.98
CA GLU A 199 -31.75 6.28 -5.42
C GLU A 199 -32.03 5.50 -6.72
N ARG A 200 -31.07 5.45 -7.64
CA ARG A 200 -31.21 4.69 -8.91
C ARG A 200 -31.20 3.18 -8.71
N ILE A 201 -30.30 2.66 -7.87
CA ILE A 201 -30.32 1.24 -7.50
C ILE A 201 -31.65 0.88 -6.86
N THR A 202 -32.13 1.70 -5.92
CA THR A 202 -33.41 1.50 -5.25
C THR A 202 -34.57 1.50 -6.26
N ALA A 203 -34.55 2.41 -7.24
CA ALA A 203 -35.56 2.47 -8.29
C ALA A 203 -35.53 1.24 -9.22
N GLU A 204 -34.37 0.72 -9.59
CA GLU A 204 -34.26 -0.51 -10.39
C GLU A 204 -34.72 -1.74 -9.60
N LEU A 205 -34.39 -1.84 -8.32
CA LEU A 205 -34.89 -2.90 -7.44
C LEU A 205 -36.41 -2.84 -7.25
N ALA A 206 -36.99 -1.63 -7.17
CA ALA A 206 -38.44 -1.46 -7.13
C ALA A 206 -39.11 -1.93 -8.43
N LYS A 207 -38.51 -1.64 -9.60
CA LYS A 207 -38.99 -2.14 -10.91
C LYS A 207 -38.93 -3.67 -11.00
N LEU A 208 -37.87 -4.28 -10.49
CA LEU A 208 -37.74 -5.74 -10.42
C LEU A 208 -38.88 -6.36 -9.58
N HIS A 209 -39.18 -5.79 -8.41
CA HIS A 209 -40.30 -6.24 -7.59
C HIS A 209 -41.68 -5.98 -8.23
N GLU A 210 -41.84 -4.90 -9.01
CA GLU A 210 -43.08 -4.63 -9.76
C GLU A 210 -43.31 -5.64 -10.89
N GLN A 211 -42.22 -6.09 -11.55
CA GLN A 211 -42.28 -7.03 -12.68
C GLN A 211 -42.41 -8.49 -12.23
N HIS A 212 -41.77 -8.88 -11.13
CA HIS A 212 -41.69 -10.27 -10.68
C HIS A 212 -42.51 -10.58 -9.42
N GLY A 213 -43.10 -9.56 -8.78
CA GLY A 213 -43.88 -9.68 -7.55
C GLY A 213 -43.03 -9.49 -6.29
N GLN A 214 -43.69 -9.19 -5.16
CA GLN A 214 -43.00 -8.88 -3.88
C GLN A 214 -42.28 -10.08 -3.27
N ASP A 215 -42.60 -11.30 -3.69
CA ASP A 215 -41.96 -12.53 -3.22
C ASP A 215 -40.74 -12.93 -4.08
N TYR A 216 -40.36 -12.09 -5.04
CA TYR A 216 -39.20 -12.34 -5.90
C TYR A 216 -37.89 -12.20 -5.12
N VAL A 217 -37.05 -13.25 -5.16
CA VAL A 217 -35.72 -13.23 -4.58
C VAL A 217 -34.76 -12.58 -5.57
N VAL A 218 -34.30 -11.37 -5.23
CA VAL A 218 -33.28 -10.65 -5.99
C VAL A 218 -32.00 -11.49 -6.06
N THR A 219 -31.52 -11.75 -7.27
CA THR A 219 -30.30 -12.52 -7.52
C THR A 219 -29.09 -11.60 -7.69
N GLU A 220 -27.90 -12.19 -7.67
CA GLU A 220 -26.65 -11.48 -7.95
C GLU A 220 -26.65 -10.85 -9.36
N ALA A 221 -27.29 -11.52 -10.34
CA ALA A 221 -27.41 -11.02 -11.70
C ALA A 221 -28.26 -9.74 -11.75
N ASP A 222 -29.34 -9.67 -10.96
CA ASP A 222 -30.22 -8.51 -10.88
C ASP A 222 -29.52 -7.30 -10.26
N MET A 223 -28.72 -7.54 -9.20
CA MET A 223 -27.90 -6.50 -8.57
C MET A 223 -26.83 -5.96 -9.54
N LYS A 224 -26.15 -6.83 -10.29
CA LYS A 224 -25.17 -6.41 -11.31
C LYS A 224 -25.83 -5.61 -12.43
N ALA A 225 -27.00 -6.02 -12.90
CA ALA A 225 -27.75 -5.30 -13.91
C ALA A 225 -28.22 -3.92 -13.42
N ALA A 226 -28.74 -3.83 -12.20
CA ALA A 226 -29.16 -2.58 -11.59
C ALA A 226 -27.98 -1.61 -11.37
N ALA A 227 -26.83 -2.09 -10.90
CA ALA A 227 -25.63 -1.29 -10.74
C ALA A 227 -25.09 -0.78 -12.08
N ALA A 228 -25.03 -1.64 -13.11
CA ALA A 228 -24.58 -1.25 -14.45
C ALA A 228 -25.50 -0.18 -15.07
N ALA A 229 -26.82 -0.32 -14.91
CA ALA A 229 -27.79 0.66 -15.37
C ALA A 229 -27.64 2.02 -14.64
N ALA A 230 -27.43 1.99 -13.32
CA ALA A 230 -27.21 3.19 -12.51
C ALA A 230 -25.93 3.93 -12.91
N MET A 231 -24.83 3.21 -13.18
CA MET A 231 -23.56 3.78 -13.66
C MET A 231 -23.67 4.36 -15.07
N ALA A 232 -24.29 3.65 -16.01
CA ALA A 232 -24.49 4.14 -17.38
C ALA A 232 -25.30 5.44 -17.41
N ALA A 233 -26.32 5.55 -16.55
CA ALA A 233 -27.10 6.77 -16.39
C ALA A 233 -26.33 7.91 -15.70
N ALA A 234 -25.35 7.59 -14.84
CA ALA A 234 -24.53 8.60 -14.16
C ALA A 234 -23.54 9.25 -15.13
N LEU A 235 -22.96 8.44 -16.03
CA LEU A 235 -22.04 8.91 -17.08
C LEU A 235 -22.74 9.73 -18.17
N SER A 236 -24.03 9.49 -18.43
CA SER A 236 -24.81 10.25 -19.42
C SER A 236 -25.36 11.57 -18.89
N SER A 237 -25.49 11.75 -17.57
CA SER A 237 -25.98 12.99 -16.94
C SER A 237 -24.88 14.05 -16.73
N GLY A 238 -23.61 13.71 -17.02
CA GLY A 238 -22.45 14.59 -16.87
C GLY A 238 -22.01 15.32 -18.15
N ARG A 239 -22.84 15.32 -19.21
CA ARG A 239 -22.62 16.07 -20.46
C ARG A 239 -23.58 17.24 -20.57
#